data_AF-A0A930UWR3-F1
#
_entry.id   AF-A0A930UWR3-F1
#
_cell.length_a   1.000
_cell.length_b   1.000
_cell.length_c   1.000
_cell.angle_alpha   90.00
_cell.angle_beta   90.00
_cell.angle_gamma   90.00
#
_symmetry.space_group_name_H-M   'P 1'
#
loop_
_entity.id
_entity.type
_entity.pdbx_description
1 polymer ?
#
loop_
_entity_poly.entity_id
_entity_poly.type
_entity_poly.pdbx_seq_one_letter_code
_entity_poly.pdbx_strand_id
1 'polypeptide(L)'
;MSVDEGVYVEDLGRLHGVPPAMEDLATQMSQVVDYATTYVCRREPFEPSPLCVLRPLAGAMTRLAGAFEDLGALWAHEWAELEQSTCRATSLIEDADSSAVGAAERLMSDLVAATFGVPDALLDAAGALR
;
A
#
# COMPACT_ATOMS: atom_id res chain seq x y z
N MET A 1 15.71 13.15 24.00
CA MET A 1 15.81 12.62 22.62
C MET A 1 15.21 11.23 22.65
N SER A 2 13.93 11.11 22.28
CA SER A 2 13.31 9.80 22.11
C SER A 2 13.82 9.27 20.77
N VAL A 3 14.52 8.14 20.79
CA VAL A 3 14.86 7.43 19.56
C VAL A 3 13.53 6.86 19.07
N ASP A 4 13.13 7.31 17.89
CA ASP A 4 11.94 6.82 17.20
C ASP A 4 12.12 5.31 17.01
N GLU A 5 11.23 4.51 17.60
CA GLU A 5 11.26 3.05 17.51
C GLU A 5 10.84 2.69 16.10
N GLY A 6 11.83 2.63 15.21
CA GLY A 6 11.63 2.37 13.79
C GLY A 6 10.85 1.06 13.60
N VAL A 7 9.75 1.12 12.86
CA VAL A 7 9.06 -0.06 12.38
C VAL A 7 9.92 -0.70 11.30
N TYR A 8 10.54 -1.85 11.62
CA TYR A 8 11.35 -2.60 10.67
C TYR A 8 10.45 -3.54 9.86
N VAL A 9 10.53 -3.44 8.53
CA VAL A 9 9.93 -4.43 7.63
C VAL A 9 10.92 -5.59 7.51
N GLU A 10 10.66 -6.68 8.23
CA GLU A 10 11.54 -7.87 8.23
C GLU A 10 11.41 -8.71 6.93
N ASP A 11 10.32 -8.54 6.19
CA ASP A 11 10.00 -9.34 5.00
C ASP A 11 9.29 -8.48 3.95
N LEU A 12 10.03 -8.08 2.92
CA LEU A 12 9.50 -7.36 1.75
C LEU A 12 8.44 -8.16 1.00
N GLY A 13 8.52 -9.50 1.03
CA GLY A 13 7.54 -10.40 0.43
C GLY A 13 6.15 -10.23 1.02
N ARG A 14 6.05 -9.90 2.32
CA ARG A 14 4.77 -9.61 2.97
C ARG A 14 4.16 -8.29 2.54
N LEU A 15 4.99 -7.32 2.15
CA LEU A 15 4.51 -6.01 1.71
C LEU A 15 3.72 -6.11 0.41
N HIS A 16 4.08 -7.04 -0.48
CA HIS A 16 3.30 -7.36 -1.70
C HIS A 16 1.90 -7.91 -1.42
N GLY A 17 1.67 -8.49 -0.24
CA GLY A 17 0.36 -8.99 0.17
C GLY A 17 -0.56 -7.89 0.69
N VAL A 18 -0.04 -6.71 1.01
CA VAL A 18 -0.81 -5.61 1.59
C VAL A 18 -1.81 -5.01 0.59
N PRO A 19 -1.42 -4.63 -0.65
CA PRO A 19 -2.38 -4.06 -1.60
C PRO A 19 -3.57 -4.99 -1.91
N PRO A 20 -3.39 -6.30 -2.20
CA PRO A 20 -4.52 -7.21 -2.39
C PRO A 20 -5.43 -7.35 -1.16
N ALA A 21 -4.84 -7.45 0.04
CA ALA A 21 -5.63 -7.50 1.27
C ALA A 21 -6.41 -6.20 1.53
N MET A 22 -5.85 -5.05 1.11
CA MET A 22 -6.53 -3.78 1.15
C MET A 22 -7.69 -3.72 0.15
N GLU A 23 -7.52 -4.24 -1.06
CA GLU A 23 -8.60 -4.33 -2.07
C GLU A 23 -9.76 -5.21 -1.58
N ASP A 24 -9.45 -6.34 -0.93
CA ASP A 24 -10.45 -7.23 -0.33
C ASP A 24 -11.26 -6.50 0.75
N LEU A 25 -10.59 -5.75 1.63
CA LEU A 25 -11.25 -4.94 2.66
C LEU A 25 -12.10 -3.83 2.05
N ALA A 26 -11.65 -3.22 0.96
CA ALA A 26 -12.41 -2.20 0.24
C ALA A 26 -13.69 -2.74 -0.38
N THR A 27 -13.60 -3.93 -0.95
CA THR A 27 -14.76 -4.64 -1.49
C THR A 27 -15.75 -4.97 -0.37
N GLN A 28 -15.28 -5.47 0.77
CA GLN A 28 -16.15 -5.78 1.92
C GLN A 28 -16.83 -4.53 2.47
N MET A 29 -16.11 -3.41 2.59
CA MET A 29 -16.69 -2.16 3.09
C MET A 29 -17.75 -1.62 2.12
N SER A 30 -17.50 -1.68 0.81
CA SER A 30 -18.49 -1.32 -0.21
C SER A 30 -19.76 -2.18 -0.09
N GLN A 31 -19.62 -3.48 0.13
CA GLN A 31 -20.75 -4.39 0.35
C GLN A 31 -21.53 -4.06 1.62
N VAL A 32 -20.85 -3.65 2.70
CA VAL A 32 -21.51 -3.25 3.95
C VAL A 32 -22.33 -1.97 3.75
N VAL A 33 -21.76 -0.98 3.07
CA VAL A 33 -22.48 0.27 2.77
C VAL A 33 -23.68 -0.01 1.87
N ASP A 34 -23.50 -0.77 0.79
CA ASP A 34 -24.59 -1.15 -0.12
C ASP A 34 -25.69 -1.94 0.59
N TYR A 35 -25.31 -2.89 1.45
CA TYR A 35 -26.28 -3.64 2.23
C TYR A 35 -27.05 -2.73 3.20
N ALA A 36 -26.35 -1.82 3.88
CA ALA A 36 -26.97 -0.89 4.83
C ALA A 36 -27.94 0.07 4.15
N THR A 37 -27.59 0.64 3.00
CA THR A 37 -28.44 1.58 2.26
C THR A 37 -29.61 0.86 1.57
N THR A 38 -29.38 -0.31 0.99
CA THR A 38 -30.38 -1.07 0.22
C THR A 38 -31.39 -1.78 1.12
N TYR A 39 -30.96 -2.39 2.23
CA TYR A 39 -31.81 -3.28 3.03
C TYR A 39 -32.15 -2.73 4.40
N VAL A 40 -31.23 -2.03 5.07
CA VAL A 40 -31.41 -1.58 6.46
C VAL A 40 -32.09 -0.22 6.53
N CYS A 41 -31.59 0.76 5.78
CA CYS A 41 -32.05 2.16 5.84
C CYS A 41 -33.27 2.44 4.97
N ARG A 42 -34.07 1.41 4.67
CA ARG A 42 -35.25 1.53 3.81
C ARG A 42 -36.32 2.39 4.44
N ARG A 43 -36.87 3.30 3.64
CA ARG A 43 -37.98 4.17 4.04
C ARG A 43 -39.34 3.47 3.90
N GLU A 44 -39.51 2.62 2.88
CA GLU A 44 -40.81 2.02 2.53
C GLU A 44 -41.52 1.28 3.68
N PRO A 45 -40.84 0.56 4.59
CA PRO A 45 -41.52 -0.10 5.71
C PRO A 45 -42.26 0.87 6.66
N PHE A 46 -41.95 2.17 6.59
CA PHE A 46 -42.48 3.20 7.47
C PHE A 46 -43.48 4.14 6.78
N GLU A 47 -43.61 4.11 5.45
CA GLU A 47 -44.56 4.92 4.68
C GLU A 47 -45.20 4.18 3.48
N PRO A 48 -46.52 4.33 3.24
CA PRO A 48 -47.49 5.14 3.98
C PRO A 48 -48.05 4.36 5.19
N SER A 49 -47.60 4.69 6.41
CA SER A 49 -48.21 4.16 7.62
C SER A 49 -49.40 5.02 8.05
N PRO A 50 -50.56 4.42 8.39
CA PRO A 50 -51.68 5.15 9.00
C PRO A 50 -51.35 5.68 10.40
N LEU A 51 -50.25 5.23 11.01
CA LEU A 51 -49.77 5.71 12.30
C LEU A 51 -48.75 6.83 12.08
N CYS A 52 -49.15 8.08 12.34
CA CYS A 52 -48.30 9.27 12.25
C CYS A 52 -46.97 9.14 13.03
N VAL A 53 -46.90 8.23 14.01
CA VAL A 53 -45.71 7.98 14.84
C VAL A 53 -44.53 7.36 14.07
N LEU A 54 -44.77 6.70 12.93
CA LEU A 54 -43.71 6.05 12.15
C LEU A 54 -43.06 6.97 11.11
N ARG A 55 -43.69 8.11 10.78
CA ARG A 55 -43.15 9.07 9.82
C ARG A 55 -41.80 9.68 10.25
N PRO A 56 -41.56 10.05 11.53
CA PRO A 56 -40.24 10.47 11.98
C PRO A 56 -39.17 9.40 11.79
N LEU A 57 -39.52 8.12 11.98
CA LEU A 57 -38.60 7.00 11.81
C LEU A 57 -38.23 6.82 10.33
N ALA A 58 -39.18 6.99 9.41
CA ALA A 58 -38.91 7.03 7.97
C ALA A 58 -37.87 8.11 7.61
N GLY A 59 -37.98 9.30 8.22
CA GLY A 59 -37.01 10.37 8.06
C GLY A 59 -35.64 10.07 8.67
N ALA A 60 -35.60 9.36 9.80
CA ALA A 60 -34.35 8.91 10.42
C ALA A 60 -33.62 7.89 9.54
N MET A 61 -34.34 6.94 8.93
CA MET A 61 -33.75 5.96 8.00
C MET A 61 -33.12 6.63 6.78
N THR A 62 -33.76 7.65 6.20
CA THR A 62 -33.16 8.43 5.11
C THR A 62 -31.86 9.13 5.53
N ARG A 63 -31.79 9.68 6.75
CA ARG A 63 -30.55 10.30 7.25
C ARG A 63 -29.46 9.27 7.52
N LEU A 64 -29.83 8.09 8.04
CA LEU A 64 -28.90 6.99 8.24
C LEU A 64 -28.33 6.50 6.91
N ALA A 65 -29.16 6.35 5.87
CA ALA A 65 -28.69 6.00 4.53
C ALA A 65 -27.62 7.00 4.04
N GLY A 66 -27.91 8.31 4.12
CA GLY A 66 -26.95 9.35 3.74
C GLY A 66 -25.66 9.30 4.57
N ALA A 67 -25.75 9.03 5.87
CA ALA A 67 -24.56 8.89 6.71
C ALA A 67 -23.70 7.67 6.33
N PHE A 68 -24.31 6.56 5.91
CA PHE A 68 -23.57 5.40 5.39
C PHE A 68 -22.91 5.70 4.04
N GLU A 69 -23.59 6.43 3.15
CA GLU A 69 -23.03 6.88 1.87
C GLU A 69 -21.82 7.81 2.08
N ASP A 70 -21.97 8.82 2.95
CA ASP A 70 -20.89 9.75 3.31
C ASP A 70 -19.70 9.02 3.92
N LEU A 71 -19.95 8.08 4.83
CA LEU A 71 -18.90 7.26 5.45
C LEU A 71 -18.20 6.38 4.40
N GLY A 72 -18.96 5.77 3.49
CA GLY A 72 -18.42 4.97 2.40
C GLY A 72 -17.52 5.78 1.48
N ALA A 73 -17.93 7.01 1.13
CA ALA A 73 -17.15 7.91 0.29
C ALA A 73 -15.85 8.37 0.98
N LEU A 74 -15.92 8.76 2.25
CA LEU A 74 -14.75 9.12 3.04
C LEU A 74 -13.78 7.95 3.13
N TRP A 75 -14.28 6.77 3.49
CA TRP A 75 -13.47 5.57 3.62
C TRP A 75 -12.79 5.20 2.29
N ALA A 76 -13.53 5.23 1.17
CA ALA A 76 -12.96 4.95 -0.14
C ALA A 76 -11.82 5.92 -0.53
N HIS A 77 -11.94 7.20 -0.15
CA HIS A 77 -10.90 8.19 -0.39
C HIS A 77 -9.63 7.93 0.43
N GLU A 78 -9.78 7.80 1.75
CA GLU A 78 -8.67 7.55 2.68
C GLU A 78 -7.96 6.23 2.34
N TRP A 79 -8.73 5.22 1.93
CA TRP A 79 -8.20 3.91 1.58
C TRP A 79 -7.37 3.94 0.29
N ALA A 80 -7.85 4.66 -0.73
CA ALA A 80 -7.10 4.84 -1.97
C ALA A 80 -5.77 5.59 -1.74
N GLU A 81 -5.76 6.59 -0.85
CA GLU A 81 -4.55 7.30 -0.47
C GLU A 81 -3.55 6.36 0.24
N LEU A 82 -4.03 5.54 1.17
CA LEU A 82 -3.21 4.58 1.89
C LEU A 82 -2.62 3.51 0.96
N GLU A 83 -3.43 2.99 0.02
CA GLU A 83 -2.99 2.01 -0.97
C GLU A 83 -1.89 2.59 -1.85
N GLN A 84 -2.11 3.80 -2.38
CA GLN A 84 -1.13 4.49 -3.21
C GLN A 84 0.17 4.76 -2.46
N SER A 85 0.09 5.18 -1.20
CA SER A 85 1.25 5.41 -0.34
C SER A 85 2.03 4.11 -0.09
N THR A 86 1.33 3.01 0.15
CA THR A 86 1.93 1.69 0.39
C THR A 86 2.62 1.15 -0.87
N CYS A 87 1.97 1.24 -2.02
CA CYS A 87 2.57 0.86 -3.31
C CYS A 87 3.83 1.69 -3.59
N ARG A 88 3.76 3.01 -3.37
CA ARG A 88 4.92 3.90 -3.55
C ARG A 88 6.06 3.55 -2.59
N ALA A 89 5.76 3.31 -1.33
CA ALA A 89 6.77 2.92 -0.34
C ALA A 89 7.44 1.60 -0.72
N THR A 90 6.66 0.63 -1.20
CA THR A 90 7.17 -0.66 -1.70
C THR A 90 8.17 -0.45 -2.84
N SER A 91 7.77 0.28 -3.88
CA SER A 91 8.66 0.54 -5.02
C SER A 91 9.94 1.30 -4.62
N LEU A 92 9.84 2.26 -3.69
CA LEU A 92 11.02 2.96 -3.20
C LEU A 92 12.00 2.05 -2.48
N ILE A 93 11.51 1.06 -1.73
CA ILE A 93 12.37 0.09 -1.05
C ILE A 93 13.02 -0.86 -2.07
N GLU A 94 12.28 -1.34 -3.07
CA GLU A 94 12.80 -2.21 -4.13
C GLU A 94 13.89 -1.52 -4.97
N ASP A 95 13.66 -0.25 -5.32
CA ASP A 95 14.63 0.58 -6.04
C ASP A 95 15.90 0.79 -5.20
N ALA A 96 15.74 1.05 -3.89
CA ALA A 96 16.85 1.22 -2.98
C ALA A 96 17.67 -0.07 -2.81
N ASP A 97 17.01 -1.22 -2.67
CA ASP A 97 17.65 -2.54 -2.56
C ASP A 97 18.42 -2.89 -3.83
N SER A 98 17.80 -2.71 -5.00
CA SER A 98 18.43 -2.94 -6.31
C SER A 98 19.66 -2.05 -6.51
N SER A 99 19.58 -0.78 -6.10
CA SER A 99 20.70 0.16 -6.17
C SER A 99 21.85 -0.24 -5.23
N ALA A 100 21.53 -0.71 -4.03
CA ALA A 100 22.52 -1.19 -3.05
C ALA A 100 23.26 -2.44 -3.55
N VAL A 101 22.54 -3.41 -4.12
CA VAL A 101 23.13 -4.60 -4.74
C VAL A 101 24.06 -4.20 -5.89
N GLY A 102 23.60 -3.35 -6.82
CA GLY A 102 24.42 -2.89 -7.94
C GLY A 102 25.63 -2.05 -7.51
N ALA A 103 25.57 -1.35 -6.37
CA ALA A 103 26.72 -0.66 -5.79
C ALA A 103 27.73 -1.65 -5.17
N ALA A 104 27.24 -2.67 -4.46
CA ALA A 104 28.09 -3.71 -3.88
C ALA A 104 28.83 -4.53 -4.95
N GLU A 105 28.15 -4.88 -6.05
CA GLU A 105 28.77 -5.57 -7.20
C GLU A 105 29.88 -4.74 -7.84
N ARG A 106 29.65 -3.43 -8.04
CA ARG A 106 30.67 -2.51 -8.56
C ARG A 106 31.88 -2.43 -7.64
N LEU A 107 31.66 -2.25 -6.33
CA LEU A 107 32.74 -2.20 -5.36
C LEU A 107 33.54 -3.52 -5.33
N MET A 108 32.86 -4.67 -5.43
CA MET A 108 33.54 -5.97 -5.47
C MET A 108 34.35 -6.14 -6.76
N SER A 109 33.80 -5.73 -7.91
CA SER A 109 34.52 -5.72 -9.19
C SER A 109 35.77 -4.84 -9.14
N ASP A 110 35.65 -3.61 -8.62
CA ASP A 110 36.75 -2.67 -8.48
C ASP A 110 37.84 -3.21 -7.55
N LEU A 111 37.44 -3.86 -6.45
CA LEU A 111 38.37 -4.44 -5.49
C LEU A 111 39.09 -5.67 -6.05
N VAL A 112 38.41 -6.51 -6.83
CA VAL A 112 39.02 -7.63 -7.56
C VAL A 112 40.01 -7.12 -8.60
N ALA A 113 39.65 -6.10 -9.38
CA ALA A 113 40.54 -5.47 -10.35
C ALA A 113 41.77 -4.86 -9.67
N ALA A 114 41.61 -4.21 -8.51
CA ALA A 114 42.72 -3.65 -7.75
C ALA A 114 43.63 -4.72 -7.10
N THR A 115 43.08 -5.88 -6.73
CA THR A 115 43.80 -6.94 -6.01
C THR A 115 44.48 -7.95 -6.95
N PHE A 116 43.84 -8.28 -8.07
CA PHE A 116 44.28 -9.30 -9.02
C PHE A 116 44.63 -8.75 -10.41
N GLY A 117 44.43 -7.45 -10.64
CA GLY A 117 44.96 -6.77 -11.81
C GLY A 117 46.48 -6.90 -11.81
N VAL A 118 47.00 -7.78 -12.65
CA VAL A 118 48.41 -7.76 -13.06
C VAL A 118 48.64 -6.33 -13.58
N PRO A 119 49.53 -5.52 -12.97
CA PRO A 119 49.80 -4.19 -13.50
C PRO A 119 50.18 -4.35 -14.97
N ASP A 120 49.60 -3.56 -15.87
CA ASP A 120 49.95 -3.58 -17.32
C ASP A 120 51.47 -3.53 -17.54
N ALA A 121 52.20 -2.91 -16.61
CA ALA A 121 53.66 -2.89 -16.55
C ALA A 121 54.33 -4.29 -16.47
N LEU A 122 53.69 -5.30 -15.89
CA LEU A 122 54.18 -6.68 -15.84
C LEU A 122 53.90 -7.48 -17.12
N LEU A 123 52.82 -7.16 -17.84
CA LEU A 123 52.55 -7.74 -19.16
C LEU A 123 53.49 -7.17 -20.23
N ASP A 124 53.82 -5.88 -20.15
CA ASP A 124 54.83 -5.26 -21.03
C ASP A 124 56.25 -5.77 -20.74
N ALA A 125 56.62 -6.00 -19.48
CA ALA A 125 57.92 -6.56 -19.11
C ALA A 125 58.08 -8.03 -19.55
N ALA A 126 57.00 -8.83 -19.53
CA ALA A 126 57.01 -10.20 -20.01
C ALA A 126 57.03 -10.29 -21.56
N GLY A 127 56.47 -9.31 -22.25
CA GLY A 127 56.55 -9.18 -23.71
C GLY A 127 57.93 -8.75 -24.22
N ALA A 128 58.68 -7.97 -23.44
CA ALA A 128 60.01 -7.47 -23.81
C ALA A 128 61.17 -8.48 -23.65
N LEU A 129 60.92 -9.66 -23.07
CA LEU A 129 61.90 -10.75 -22.89
C LEU A 129 61.76 -11.87 -23.94
N ARG A 130 60.96 -11.67 -24.99
CA ARG A 130 60.83 -12.57 -26.15
C ARG A 130 61.50 -11.99 -27.38
#